data_AF-A0A8C0JHV5-F1
#
_entry.id   AF-A0A8C0JHV5-F1
#
_cell.length_a   1.000
_cell.length_b   1.000
_cell.length_c   1.000
_cell.angle_alpha   90.00
_cell.angle_beta   90.00
_cell.angle_gamma   90.00
#
_symmetry.space_group_name_H-M   'P 1'
#
loop_
_entity.id
_entity.type
_entity.pdbx_description
1 polymer ?
#
loop_
_entity_poly.entity_id
_entity_poly.type
_entity_poly.pdbx_seq_one_letter_code
_entity_poly.pdbx_strand_id
1 'polypeptide(L)' 'MSLKPRVVDFDETWNKLLTTIKAVVMLDYVERATWNDRFSDIYALCVAYPEPLGERLYTETKFFLENHVRHLHKVTII' A
#
# COMPACT_ATOMS: atom_id res chain seq x y z
N MET A 1 7.19 0.88 17.68
CA MET A 1 5.91 0.12 17.63
C MET A 1 6.07 -1.19 18.37
N SER A 2 5.02 -1.69 19.06
CA SER A 2 5.02 -3.05 19.64
C SER A 2 4.67 -4.06 18.54
N LEU A 3 5.30 -5.25 18.53
CA LEU A 3 5.03 -6.33 17.57
C LEU A 3 3.75 -7.14 17.89
N LYS A 4 2.98 -6.73 18.91
CA LYS A 4 1.75 -7.42 19.28
C LYS A 4 0.63 -7.11 18.27
N PRO A 5 -0.23 -8.09 17.96
CA PRO A 5 -1.47 -7.85 17.21
C PRO A 5 -2.26 -6.70 17.83
N ARG A 6 -2.82 -5.83 16.98
CA ARG A 6 -3.61 -4.69 17.40
C ARG A 6 -4.71 -4.40 16.39
N VAL A 7 -5.69 -3.62 16.81
CA VAL A 7 -6.67 -3.03 15.89
C VAL A 7 -5.96 -2.01 15.01
N VAL A 8 -6.14 -2.13 13.70
CA VAL A 8 -5.56 -1.26 12.69
C VAL A 8 -6.68 -0.76 11.80
N ASP A 9 -6.74 0.55 11.59
CA ASP A 9 -7.59 1.13 10.56
C ASP A 9 -6.95 0.85 9.19
N PHE A 10 -7.64 0.05 8.38
CA PHE A 10 -7.14 -0.33 7.07
C PHE A 10 -7.02 0.89 6.15
N ASP A 11 -8.05 1.74 6.09
CA ASP A 11 -8.16 2.81 5.12
C ASP A 11 -7.15 3.93 5.43
N GLU A 12 -6.93 4.23 6.71
CA GLU A 12 -5.87 5.17 7.12
C GLU A 12 -4.48 4.67 6.71
N THR A 13 -4.20 3.38 6.96
CA THR A 13 -2.90 2.78 6.67
C THR A 13 -2.68 2.61 5.17
N TRP A 14 -3.72 2.19 4.45
CA TRP A 14 -3.71 2.01 2.99
C TRP A 14 -3.49 3.33 2.26
N ASN A 15 -4.10 4.44 2.67
CA ASN A 15 -3.88 5.74 2.03
C ASN A 15 -2.41 6.20 2.09
N LYS A 16 -1.74 5.95 3.23
CA LYS A 16 -0.30 6.22 3.40
C LYS A 16 0.53 5.31 2.48
N LEU A 17 0.25 4.01 2.50
CA LEU A 17 0.91 3.02 1.64
C LEU A 17 0.72 3.35 0.16
N LEU A 18 -0.50 3.63 -0.28
CA LEU A 18 -0.85 3.92 -1.66
C LEU A 18 -0.09 5.13 -2.22
N THR A 19 0.10 6.16 -1.40
CA THR A 19 0.90 7.33 -1.77
C THR A 19 2.35 6.93 -2.06
N THR A 20 2.95 6.09 -1.20
CA THR A 20 4.30 5.57 -1.43
C THR A 20 4.36 4.61 -2.63
N ILE A 21 3.38 3.72 -2.79
CA ILE A 21 3.30 2.78 -3.92
C ILE A 21 3.26 3.55 -5.25
N LYS A 22 2.42 4.59 -5.35
CA LYS A 22 2.35 5.46 -6.54
C LYS A 22 3.70 6.06 -6.88
N ALA A 23 4.37 6.66 -5.89
CA ALA A 23 5.69 7.26 -6.09
C ALA A 23 6.72 6.23 -6.58
N VAL A 24 6.76 5.04 -5.96
CA VAL A 24 7.69 3.97 -6.37
C VAL A 24 7.42 3.50 -7.80
N VAL A 25 6.16 3.26 -8.17
CA VAL A 25 5.81 2.79 -9.52
C VAL A 25 6.13 3.84 -10.59
N MET A 26 6.05 5.13 -10.24
CA MET A 26 6.38 6.24 -11.13
C MET A 26 7.86 6.67 -11.09
N LEU A 27 8.71 5.96 -10.33
CA LEU A 27 10.12 6.31 -10.11
C LEU A 27 10.33 7.69 -9.46
N ASP A 28 9.34 8.18 -8.72
CA ASP A 28 9.42 9.42 -7.96
C ASP A 28 10.20 9.24 -6.65
N TYR A 29 10.60 10.36 -6.04
CA TYR A 29 11.30 10.37 -4.77
C TYR A 29 10.43 9.85 -3.61
N VAL A 30 11.00 8.94 -2.82
CA VAL A 30 10.44 8.51 -1.54
C VAL A 30 11.48 8.71 -0.45
N GLU A 31 11.12 9.45 0.60
CA GLU A 31 11.99 9.64 1.74
C GLU A 31 12.30 8.31 2.43
N ARG A 32 13.55 8.08 2.80
CA ARG A 32 13.99 6.81 3.42
C ARG A 32 13.26 6.48 4.72
N ALA A 33 12.98 7.48 5.56
CA ALA A 33 12.23 7.28 6.80
C ALA A 33 10.81 6.79 6.50
N THR A 34 10.12 7.49 5.61
CA THR A 34 8.81 7.11 5.07
C THR A 34 8.84 5.68 4.50
N TRP A 35 9.83 5.33 3.67
CA TRP A 35 9.98 3.98 3.12
C TRP A 35 10.10 2.90 4.22
N ASN A 36 10.94 3.16 5.23
CA ASN A 36 11.14 2.23 6.34
C ASN A 36 9.84 2.00 7.15
N ASP A 37 9.05 3.06 7.35
CA ASP A 37 7.78 2.96 8.07
C ASP A 37 6.76 2.09 7.33
N ARG A 38 6.76 2.08 5.98
CA ARG A 38 5.83 1.25 5.18
C ARG A 38 5.98 -0.24 5.45
N PHE A 39 7.19 -0.74 5.78
CA PHE A 39 7.36 -2.14 6.19
C PHE A 39 6.60 -2.45 7.48
N SER A 40 6.61 -1.52 8.43
CA SER A 40 5.90 -1.66 9.70
C SER A 40 4.37 -1.59 9.50
N ASP A 41 3.91 -0.75 8.57
CA ASP A 41 2.49 -0.65 8.21
C ASP A 41 1.98 -1.96 7.58
N ILE A 42 2.72 -2.54 6.62
CA ILE A 42 2.39 -3.83 6.01
C ILE A 42 2.35 -4.94 7.07
N TYR A 43 3.36 -4.99 7.94
CA TYR A 43 3.38 -5.96 9.03
C TYR A 43 2.13 -5.83 9.92
N ALA A 44 1.80 -4.60 10.35
CA ALA A 44 0.66 -4.34 11.22
C ALA A 44 -0.67 -4.75 10.59
N LEU A 45 -0.86 -4.54 9.28
CA LEU A 45 -2.05 -5.01 8.55
C LEU A 45 -2.14 -6.54 8.50
N CYS A 46 -1.02 -7.22 8.26
CA CYS A 46 -0.99 -8.68 8.16
C CYS A 46 -1.23 -9.39 9.51
N VAL A 47 -0.90 -8.74 10.63
CA VAL A 47 -1.12 -9.27 11.99
C VAL A 47 -2.27 -8.58 12.73
N ALA A 48 -3.11 -7.83 12.01
CA ALA A 48 -4.22 -7.08 12.59
C ALA A 48 -5.23 -7.99 13.30
N TYR A 49 -5.95 -7.40 14.25
CA TYR A 49 -7.04 -8.01 15.01
C TYR A 49 -8.31 -7.15 14.87
N PRO A 50 -9.53 -7.71 14.75
CA PRO A 50 -9.92 -9.12 14.96
C PRO A 50 -9.54 -10.10 13.86
N GLU A 51 -9.31 -9.61 12.63
CA GLU A 51 -8.99 -10.42 11.47
C GLU A 51 -7.76 -9.86 10.75
N PRO A 52 -6.95 -10.72 10.11
CA PRO A 52 -5.82 -10.29 9.31
C PRO A 52 -6.29 -9.57 8.04
N LEU A 53 -5.64 -8.47 7.68
CA LEU A 53 -6.04 -7.62 6.55
C LEU A 53 -5.20 -7.85 5.28
N GLY A 54 -4.39 -8.92 5.26
CA GLY A 54 -3.47 -9.21 4.16
C GLY A 54 -4.16 -9.49 2.82
N GLU A 55 -5.31 -10.19 2.83
CA GLU A 55 -6.08 -10.46 1.60
C GLU A 55 -6.68 -9.17 1.02
N ARG A 56 -7.20 -8.29 1.88
CA ARG A 56 -7.69 -6.96 1.47
C ARG A 56 -6.55 -6.11 0.90
N LEU A 57 -5.39 -6.10 1.55
CA LEU A 57 -4.19 -5.40 1.07
C LEU A 57 -3.77 -5.86 -0.33
N TYR A 58 -3.77 -7.18 -0.57
CA TYR A 58 -3.45 -7.74 -1.89
C TYR A 58 -4.47 -7.30 -2.95
N THR A 59 -5.76 -7.39 -2.63
CA THR A 59 -6.85 -7.03 -3.55
C THR A 59 -6.79 -5.56 -3.97
N GLU A 60 -6.60 -4.65 -3.01
CA GLU A 60 -6.45 -3.22 -3.27
C GLU A 60 -5.19 -2.90 -4.09
N THR A 61 -4.08 -3.57 -3.79
CA THR A 61 -2.82 -3.42 -4.56
C THR A 61 -3.00 -3.89 -6.00
N LYS A 62 -3.64 -5.04 -6.20
CA LYS A 62 -3.95 -5.56 -7.54
C LYS A 62 -4.84 -4.60 -8.32
N PHE A 63 -5.93 -4.12 -7.71
CA PHE A 63 -6.83 -3.16 -8.33
C PHE A 63 -6.12 -1.87 -8.74
N PHE A 64 -5.25 -1.33 -7.86
CA PHE A 64 -4.43 -0.17 -8.18
C PHE A 64 -3.53 -0.42 -9.41
N LEU A 65 -2.81 -1.53 -9.43
CA LEU A 65 -1.89 -1.86 -10.53
C LEU A 65 -2.64 -2.08 -11.85
N GLU A 66 -3.77 -2.78 -11.84
CA GLU A 66 -4.60 -2.97 -13.03
C GLU A 66 -5.07 -1.63 -13.62
N ASN A 67 -5.53 -0.72 -12.77
CA ASN A 67 -5.95 0.62 -13.20
C ASN A 67 -4.77 1.46 -13.70
N HIS A 68 -3.62 1.39 -13.04
CA HIS A 68 -2.42 2.10 -13.45
C HIS A 68 -1.96 1.66 -14.84
N VAL A 69 -1.88 0.34 -15.10
CA VAL A 69 -1.52 -0.21 -16.41
C VAL A 69 -2.54 0.17 -17.49
N ARG A 70 -3.84 0.08 -17.19
CA ARG A 70 -4.90 0.51 -18.12
C ARG A 70 -4.79 2.01 -18.45
N HIS A 71 -4.45 2.84 -17.47
CA HIS A 71 -4.25 4.27 -17.68
C HIS A 71 -3.06 4.53 -18.61
N LEU A 72 -1.90 3.92 -18.33
CA LEU A 72 -0.72 4.04 -19.19
C LEU A 72 -1.01 3.59 -20.63
N HIS A 73 -1.67 2.46 -20.81
CA HIS A 73 -2.05 1.95 -22.14
C HIS A 73 -2.94 2.93 -22.91
N LYS A 74 -3.88 3.62 -22.23
CA LYS A 74 -4.71 4.66 -22.86
C LYS A 74 -3.89 5.88 -23.26
N VAL A 75 -2.93 6.30 -22.43
CA VAL A 75 -2.07 7.45 -22.71
C VAL A 75 -1.14 7.18 -23.91
N THR A 76 -0.63 5.95 -24.06
CA THR A 76 0.29 5.59 -25.15
C THR A 76 -0.37 5.48 -26.53
N ILE A 77 -1.70 5.33 -26.61
CA ILE A 77 -2.43 5.13 -27.88
C ILE A 77 -2.96 6.45 -28.47
N ILE A 78 -2.59 7.59 -27.89
CA ILE A 78 -2.92 8.94 -28.39
C ILE A 78 -1.64 9.60 -28.89
#